data_AF-A0A2E0PEP5-F1
#
_entry.id   AF-A0A2E0PEP5-F1
#
_cell.length_a   1.000
_cell.length_b   1.000
_cell.length_c   1.000
_cell.angle_alpha   90.00
_cell.angle_beta   90.00
_cell.angle_gamma   90.00
#
_symmetry.space_group_name_H-M   'P 1'
#
loop_
_entity.id
_entity.type
_entity.pdbx_description
1 polymer ?
#
loop_
_entity_poly.entity_id
_entity_poly.type
_entity_poly.pdbx_seq_one_letter_code
_entity_poly.pdbx_strand_id
1 'polypeptide(L)'
;MAHFVKLTQASPNGYAEEDSKVLFNLDTVISVEPVGDTSVIQTRWGRVTVREDLNSILDLSNADQAGASAPQLDSYNRINEEALSL
;
A
#
# COMPACT_ATOMS: atom_id res chain seq x y z
N MET A 1 6.06 5.83 7.20
CA MET A 1 4.82 6.33 6.55
C MET A 1 3.86 5.15 6.53
N ALA A 2 2.55 5.35 6.67
CA ALA A 2 1.62 4.22 6.57
C ALA A 2 1.50 3.76 5.12
N HIS A 3 1.52 2.45 4.90
CA HIS A 3 1.50 1.84 3.56
C HIS A 3 0.06 1.56 3.15
N PHE A 4 -0.40 2.19 2.08
CA PHE A 4 -1.80 2.10 1.69
C PHE A 4 -1.98 1.48 0.30
N VAL A 5 -3.00 0.64 0.17
CA VAL A 5 -3.43 0.11 -1.13
C VAL A 5 -4.93 0.31 -1.31
N LYS A 6 -5.36 0.76 -2.50
CA LYS A 6 -6.77 0.93 -2.85
C LYS A 6 -7.24 -0.29 -3.64
N LEU A 7 -8.25 -0.97 -3.14
CA LEU A 7 -8.77 -2.22 -3.70
C LEU A 7 -10.28 -2.18 -3.82
N THR A 8 -10.84 -3.12 -4.57
CA THR A 8 -12.27 -3.19 -4.85
C THR A 8 -12.90 -4.26 -3.98
N GLN A 9 -13.82 -3.88 -3.09
CA GLN A 9 -14.52 -4.87 -2.27
C GLN A 9 -15.39 -5.76 -3.16
N ALA A 10 -15.27 -7.08 -2.99
CA ALA A 10 -16.13 -8.03 -3.67
C ALA A 10 -17.53 -8.03 -3.02
N SER A 11 -18.58 -7.90 -3.83
CA SER A 11 -19.95 -8.03 -3.35
C SER A 11 -20.22 -9.48 -2.94
N PRO A 12 -20.71 -9.75 -1.73
CA PRO A 12 -21.07 -11.11 -1.30
C PRO A 12 -22.11 -11.79 -2.20
N ASN A 13 -22.90 -11.00 -2.93
CA ASN A 13 -24.07 -11.47 -3.67
C ASN A 13 -23.94 -11.29 -5.19
N GLY A 14 -22.79 -10.81 -5.69
CA GLY A 14 -22.59 -10.51 -7.12
C GLY A 14 -23.35 -9.27 -7.65
N TYR A 15 -24.21 -8.67 -6.82
CA TYR A 15 -24.96 -7.45 -7.10
C TYR A 15 -24.56 -6.39 -6.07
N ALA A 16 -23.42 -5.71 -6.26
CA ALA A 16 -23.23 -4.41 -5.62
C ALA A 16 -23.36 -3.35 -6.71
N GLU A 17 -24.32 -2.46 -6.52
CA GLU A 17 -24.36 -1.17 -7.21
C GLU A 17 -23.08 -0.42 -6.81
N GLU A 18 -22.20 -0.23 -7.79
CA GLU A 18 -20.86 0.35 -7.67
C GLU A 18 -19.81 -0.46 -6.88
N ASP A 19 -18.74 -0.81 -7.60
CA ASP A 19 -17.49 -1.36 -7.08
C ASP A 19 -16.87 -0.44 -6.01
N SER A 20 -17.32 -0.61 -4.77
CA SER A 20 -16.87 0.21 -3.64
C SER A 20 -15.37 0.05 -3.44
N LYS A 21 -14.63 1.13 -3.71
CA LYS A 21 -13.18 1.19 -3.52
C LYS A 21 -12.88 1.42 -2.04
N VAL A 22 -12.07 0.53 -1.46
CA VAL A 22 -11.65 0.58 -0.05
C VAL A 22 -10.14 0.84 0.00
N LEU A 23 -9.72 1.74 0.89
CA LEU A 23 -8.31 2.01 1.16
C LEU A 23 -7.87 1.18 2.37
N PHE A 24 -6.94 0.25 2.16
CA PHE A 24 -6.41 -0.63 3.19
C PHE A 24 -5.07 -0.11 3.69
N ASN A 25 -4.89 -0.08 5.01
CA ASN A 25 -3.59 0.09 5.63
C ASN A 25 -2.88 -1.26 5.74
N LEU A 26 -1.83 -1.46 4.96
CA LEU A 26 -1.02 -2.69 4.96
C LEU A 26 -0.33 -2.96 6.29
N ASP A 27 -0.08 -1.94 7.12
CA ASP A 27 0.49 -2.12 8.47
C ASP A 27 -0.48 -2.88 9.42
N THR A 28 -1.76 -2.94 9.05
CA THR A 28 -2.81 -3.64 9.80
C THR A 28 -3.17 -5.00 9.20
N VAL A 29 -2.63 -5.31 8.01
CA VAL A 29 -2.85 -6.57 7.32
C VAL A 29 -2.01 -7.65 8.00
N ILE A 30 -2.63 -8.81 8.20
CA ILE A 30 -2.01 -10.01 8.75
C ILE A 30 -1.66 -10.97 7.60
N SER A 31 -2.60 -11.20 6.69
CA SER A 31 -2.41 -12.04 5.51
C SER A 31 -3.26 -11.56 4.34
N VAL A 32 -2.80 -11.88 3.13
CA VAL A 32 -3.59 -11.82 1.90
C VAL A 32 -3.57 -13.21 1.30
N GLU A 33 -4.75 -13.77 1.06
CA GLU A 33 -4.93 -15.17 0.64
C GLU A 33 -5.74 -15.24 -0.65
N PRO A 34 -5.32 -16.01 -1.67
CA PRO A 34 -6.08 -16.18 -2.89
C PRO A 34 -7.30 -17.07 -2.64
N VAL A 35 -8.45 -16.69 -3.20
CA VAL A 35 -9.71 -17.46 -3.12
C VAL A 35 -10.41 -17.41 -4.48
N GLY A 36 -10.21 -18.44 -5.30
CA GLY A 36 -10.69 -18.45 -6.69
C GLY A 36 -10.07 -17.30 -7.48
N ASP A 37 -10.90 -16.50 -8.14
CA ASP A 37 -10.49 -15.31 -8.91
C ASP A 37 -10.45 -14.03 -8.06
N THR A 38 -10.55 -14.16 -6.73
CA THR A 38 -10.55 -13.03 -5.78
C THR A 38 -9.46 -13.23 -4.74
N SER A 39 -9.25 -12.21 -3.91
CA SER A 39 -8.39 -12.34 -2.73
C SER A 39 -9.13 -11.99 -1.47
N VAL A 40 -8.67 -12.53 -0.37
CA VAL A 40 -9.11 -12.19 0.96
C VAL A 40 -8.00 -11.43 1.65
N ILE A 41 -8.38 -10.30 2.25
CA ILE A 41 -7.51 -9.54 3.14
C ILE A 41 -7.97 -9.80 4.57
N GLN A 42 -7.06 -10.38 5.36
CA GLN A 42 -7.22 -10.49 6.79
C GLN A 42 -6.48 -9.33 7.46
N THR A 43 -7.22 -8.49 8.18
CA THR A 43 -6.65 -7.45 9.05
C THR A 43 -6.76 -7.87 10.51
N ARG A 44 -6.16 -7.08 11.41
CA ARG A 44 -6.34 -7.25 12.87
C ARG A 44 -7.80 -7.14 13.34
N TRP A 45 -8.70 -6.55 12.55
CA TRP A 45 -10.05 -6.15 12.98
C TRP A 45 -11.14 -6.87 12.19
N GLY A 46 -10.80 -7.58 11.13
CA GLY A 46 -11.78 -8.24 10.27
C GLY A 46 -11.21 -8.74 8.96
N ARG A 47 -12.09 -9.39 8.21
CA ARG A 47 -11.79 -10.02 6.92
C ARG A 47 -12.61 -9.35 5.83
N VAL A 48 -11.99 -9.05 4.69
CA VAL A 48 -12.68 -8.48 3.53
C VAL A 48 -12.25 -9.24 2.28
N THR A 49 -13.22 -9.64 1.46
CA THR A 49 -12.94 -10.18 0.12
C THR A 49 -12.83 -9.02 -0.86
N VAL A 50 -11.79 -9.03 -1.69
CA VAL A 50 -11.50 -8.03 -2.71
C VAL A 50 -11.42 -8.69 -4.09
N ARG A 51 -11.75 -7.95 -5.14
CA ARG A 51 -11.80 -8.48 -6.51
C ARG A 51 -10.41 -8.67 -7.11
N GLU A 52 -9.42 -7.91 -6.66
CA GLU A 52 -8.04 -8.03 -7.12
C GLU A 52 -7.44 -9.37 -6.69
N ASP A 53 -6.71 -10.01 -7.59
CA ASP A 53 -5.93 -11.20 -7.28
C ASP A 53 -4.67 -10.86 -6.48
N LEU A 54 -4.05 -11.88 -5.90
CA LEU A 54 -2.91 -11.73 -4.99
C LEU A 54 -1.72 -11.00 -5.65
N ASN A 55 -1.43 -11.30 -6.92
CA ASN A 55 -0.29 -10.69 -7.61
C ASN A 55 -0.56 -9.23 -7.91
N SER A 56 -1.78 -8.89 -8.34
CA SER A 56 -2.20 -7.49 -8.53
C SER A 56 -2.06 -6.68 -7.24
N ILE A 57 -2.44 -7.24 -6.08
CA ILE A 57 -2.28 -6.58 -4.78
C ILE A 57 -0.80 -6.37 -4.44
N LEU A 58 0.05 -7.37 -4.69
CA LEU A 58 1.48 -7.27 -4.47
C LEU A 58 2.12 -6.17 -5.33
N ASP A 59 1.79 -6.12 -6.62
CA ASP A 59 2.29 -5.10 -7.54
C ASP A 59 1.87 -3.69 -7.10
N LEU A 60 0.61 -3.51 -6.72
CA LEU A 60 0.11 -2.24 -6.18
C LEU A 60 0.83 -1.85 -4.88
N SER A 61 1.11 -2.81 -3.99
CA SER A 61 1.82 -2.56 -2.74
C SER A 61 3.26 -2.11 -2.96
N ASN A 62 3.93 -2.64 -3.99
CA ASN A 62 5.30 -2.27 -4.35
C ASN A 62 5.37 -0.93 -5.08
N ALA A 63 4.35 -0.61 -5.89
CA ALA A 63 4.24 0.69 -6.57
C ALA A 63 4.13 1.85 -5.57
N ASP A 64 3.42 1.66 -4.45
CA ASP A 64 3.34 2.66 -3.37
C ASP A 64 4.72 2.92 -2.72
N GLN A 65 5.57 1.88 -2.60
CA GLN A 65 6.94 2.02 -2.08
C GLN A 65 7.87 2.80 -3.02
N ALA A 66 7.69 2.66 -4.34
CA ALA A 66 8.56 3.30 -5.32
C ALA A 66 8.43 4.84 -5.32
N GLY A 67 7.29 5.38 -4.87
CA GLY A 67 7.09 6.81 -4.64
C GLY A 67 7.81 7.37 -3.41
N ALA A 68 8.35 6.50 -2.54
CA ALA A 68 9.05 6.87 -1.31
C ALA A 68 10.58 6.89 -1.45
N SER A 69 11.11 7.07 -2.67
CA SER A 69 12.50 7.52 -2.84
C SER A 69 12.61 8.97 -2.37
N ALA A 70 12.74 9.18 -1.06
CA ALA A 70 13.20 10.47 -0.55
C ALA A 70 14.54 10.77 -1.26
N PRO A 71 14.76 12.00 -1.78
CA PRO A 71 16.07 12.36 -2.30
C PRO A 71 17.06 12.10 -1.16
N GLN A 72 17.96 11.14 -1.33
CA GLN A 72 19.10 11.04 -0.43
C GLN A 72 19.80 12.39 -0.53
N LEU A 73 19.88 13.09 0.60
CA LEU A 73 20.76 14.23 0.75
C LEU A 73 22.18 13.66 0.58
N ASP A 74 22.67 13.67 -0.66
CA ASP A 74 24.03 13.29 -0.93
C ASP A 74 24.93 14.16 -0.05
N SER A 75 25.82 13.49 0.68
CA SER A 75 26.74 14.07 1.67
C SER A 75 27.74 15.10 1.10
N TYR A 76 27.55 15.56 -0.13
CA TYR A 76 28.40 16.53 -0.82
C TYR A 76 28.15 17.98 -0.39
N ASN A 77 27.07 18.29 0.34
CA ASN A 77 26.87 19.60 0.95
C ASN A 77 27.34 19.64 2.42
N ARG A 78 28.57 19.19 2.70
CA ARG A 78 29.28 19.73 3.87
C ARG A 78 29.56 21.20 3.57
N ILE A 79 28.73 22.07 4.13
CA ILE A 79 29.06 23.48 4.27
C ILE A 79 30.39 23.50 5.04
N ASN A 80 31.46 23.98 4.39
CA ASN A 80 32.74 24.20 5.05
C ASN A 80 32.52 25.18 6.20
N GLU A 81 32.59 24.70 7.44
CA GLU A 81 32.43 25.51 8.65
C GLU A 81 33.54 26.58 8.80
N GLU A 82 34.56 26.57 7.95
CA GLU A 82 35.60 27.61 7.87
C GLU A 82 35.11 28.93 7.23
N ALA A 83 33.96 28.94 6.54
CA ALA A 83 33.44 30.16 5.91
C ALA A 83 32.59 31.05 6.84
N LEU A 84 32.34 30.61 8.09
CA LEU A 84 31.49 31.33 9.05
C LEU A 84 32.27 32.00 10.21
N SER A 85 33.59 32.05 10.14
CA SER A 85 34.39 32.89 11.04
C SER A 85 34.70 34.23 10.39
N LEU A 86 33.82 35.21 10.62
CA LEU A 86 34.10 36.65 10.49
C LEU A 86 34.34 37.24 11.88
#